data_AF-K1TJ24-F1
#
_entry.id   AF-K1TJ24-F1
#
_cell.length_a   1.000
_cell.length_b   1.000
_cell.length_c   1.000
_cell.angle_alpha   90.00
_cell.angle_beta   90.00
_cell.angle_gamma   90.00
#
_symmetry.space_group_name_H-M   'P 1'
#
loop_
_entity.id
_entity.type
_entity.pdbx_description
1 polymer ?
#
loop_
_entity_poly.entity_id
_entity_poly.type
_entity_poly.pdbx_seq_one_letter_code
_entity_poly.pdbx_strand_id
1 'polypeptide(L)'
;MRNLGKDPQLWNLPVEGEQLVADYLQEQLSLEDTEGGLAESLHQAAKESMQEWLPDALEELRLDVTGTFLEELDEQNQEVEFRELMTNSVWYVLLNRCGLDVQEYLDAEDFRHITDFNQLKVLGHLGSAVNEISRPVLMQIGRYVLNDLENDLKTVAKEKEVAYNEFNTLIRESNTDNTEDREKKRRKQTMREISYSQNGEYQIPDISLEETRGTIGKYGMMRKEYLRNHKVARFNILTLQNRLDSHLMEIDSQARQRVDDLMNELLEKDPAPDKMADGMAWTRHMNQIKAQAEELVIQEIIY
;
A
#
# COMPACT_ATOMS: atom_id res chain seq x y z
N MET A 1 -6.69 -23.31 3.60
CA MET A 1 -5.81 -23.54 2.44
C MET A 1 -5.99 -22.36 1.49
N ARG A 2 -4.91 -21.62 1.18
CA ARG A 2 -4.97 -20.52 0.20
C ARG A 2 -5.14 -21.13 -1.20
N ASN A 3 -6.20 -20.75 -1.90
CA ASN A 3 -6.49 -21.15 -3.28
C ASN A 3 -5.46 -20.51 -4.24
N LEU A 4 -4.23 -21.02 -4.26
CA LEU A 4 -3.21 -20.67 -5.25
C LEU A 4 -3.46 -21.54 -6.49
N GLY A 5 -4.10 -20.99 -7.53
CA GLY A 5 -4.26 -21.68 -8.82
C GLY A 5 -5.62 -21.55 -9.53
N LYS A 6 -6.59 -20.81 -8.99
CA LYS A 6 -7.76 -20.36 -9.77
C LYS A 6 -7.47 -18.97 -10.33
N ASP A 7 -7.86 -18.73 -11.58
CA ASP A 7 -7.87 -17.38 -12.12
C ASP A 7 -8.66 -16.47 -11.18
N PRO A 8 -8.16 -15.26 -10.86
CA PRO A 8 -8.87 -14.34 -9.99
C PRO A 8 -10.24 -14.03 -10.60
N GLN A 9 -11.31 -14.33 -9.85
CA GLN A 9 -12.65 -13.92 -10.24
C GLN A 9 -12.71 -12.40 -10.18
N LEU A 10 -12.82 -11.78 -11.36
CA LEU A 10 -13.06 -10.35 -11.47
C LEU A 10 -14.52 -10.07 -11.11
N TRP A 11 -14.74 -9.15 -10.17
CA TRP A 11 -16.07 -8.69 -9.79
C TRP A 11 -16.38 -7.35 -10.46
N ASN A 12 -17.65 -7.15 -10.79
CA ASN A 12 -18.18 -5.89 -11.29
C ASN A 12 -19.43 -5.53 -10.48
N LEU A 13 -19.56 -4.28 -10.05
CA LEU A 13 -20.68 -3.84 -9.22
C LEU A 13 -21.83 -3.42 -10.12
N PRO A 14 -23.00 -4.08 -10.05
CA PRO A 14 -24.21 -3.59 -10.70
C PRO A 14 -24.75 -2.35 -9.97
N VAL A 15 -25.37 -1.43 -10.72
CA VAL A 15 -25.94 -0.17 -10.19
C VAL A 15 -26.99 -0.45 -9.11
N GLU A 16 -27.78 -1.52 -9.28
CA GLU A 16 -28.80 -1.93 -8.32
C GLU A 16 -28.22 -2.37 -6.97
N GLY A 17 -26.93 -2.73 -6.94
CA GLY A 17 -26.22 -3.16 -5.75
C GLY A 17 -25.48 -2.05 -5.01
N GLU A 18 -25.43 -0.83 -5.55
CA GLU A 18 -24.63 0.26 -4.96
C GLU A 18 -25.04 0.58 -3.53
N GLN A 19 -26.35 0.69 -3.27
CA GLN A 19 -26.85 0.99 -1.93
C GLN A 19 -26.53 -0.14 -0.94
N LEU A 20 -26.68 -1.40 -1.35
CA LEU A 20 -26.37 -2.54 -0.49
C LEU A 20 -24.87 -2.61 -0.15
N VAL A 21 -24.00 -2.26 -1.10
CA VAL A 21 -22.55 -2.14 -0.82
C VAL A 21 -22.27 -0.98 0.12
N ALA A 22 -22.97 0.15 -0.04
CA ALA A 22 -22.83 1.31 0.85
C ALA A 22 -23.19 0.95 2.29
N ASP A 23 -24.35 0.31 2.49
CA ASP A 23 -24.83 -0.15 3.80
C ASP A 23 -23.86 -1.18 4.41
N TYR A 24 -23.41 -2.16 3.61
CA TYR A 24 -22.42 -3.15 4.03
C TYR A 24 -21.10 -2.50 4.50
N LEU A 25 -20.59 -1.53 3.74
CA LEU A 25 -19.36 -0.82 4.11
C LEU A 25 -19.53 -0.01 5.38
N GLN A 26 -20.66 0.70 5.53
CA GLN A 26 -20.96 1.47 6.73
C GLN A 26 -21.00 0.57 7.96
N GLU A 27 -21.64 -0.59 7.88
CA GLU A 27 -21.68 -1.55 8.98
C GLU A 27 -20.29 -2.15 9.29
N GLN A 28 -19.57 -2.63 8.28
CA GLN A 28 -18.28 -3.31 8.49
C GLN A 28 -17.18 -2.38 9.00
N LEU A 29 -17.17 -1.14 8.56
CA LEU A 29 -16.18 -0.14 8.96
C LEU A 29 -16.68 0.76 10.08
N SER A 30 -17.90 0.53 10.60
CA SER A 30 -18.53 1.35 11.64
C SER A 30 -18.54 2.84 11.29
N LEU A 31 -18.85 3.14 10.03
CA LEU A 31 -18.92 4.50 9.50
C LEU A 31 -20.22 5.18 9.95
N GLU A 32 -20.25 6.50 9.83
CA GLU A 32 -21.46 7.28 10.09
C GLU A 32 -22.49 7.02 8.98
N ASP A 33 -23.78 7.03 9.31
CA ASP A 33 -24.85 6.91 8.32
C ASP A 33 -24.84 8.16 7.42
N THR A 34 -24.51 7.99 6.15
CA THR A 34 -24.45 9.09 5.17
C THR A 34 -25.59 9.00 4.17
N GLU A 35 -26.31 10.10 3.94
CA GLU A 35 -27.30 10.22 2.85
C GLU A 35 -26.66 10.22 1.45
N GLY A 36 -25.33 10.34 1.35
CA GLY A 36 -24.56 10.45 0.10
C GLY A 36 -24.34 9.14 -0.67
N GLY A 37 -24.96 8.04 -0.24
CA GLY A 37 -24.86 6.73 -0.90
C GLY A 37 -23.43 6.18 -0.94
N LEU A 38 -23.16 5.32 -1.93
CA LEU A 38 -21.89 4.60 -2.02
C LEU A 38 -20.67 5.51 -2.14
N ALA A 39 -20.76 6.61 -2.89
CA ALA A 39 -19.65 7.52 -3.11
C ALA A 39 -19.14 8.14 -1.79
N GLU A 40 -20.06 8.59 -0.93
CA GLU A 40 -19.71 9.16 0.37
C GLU A 40 -19.20 8.09 1.35
N SER A 41 -19.81 6.89 1.36
CA SER A 41 -19.28 5.77 2.16
C SER A 41 -17.84 5.41 1.77
N LEU A 42 -17.51 5.45 0.48
CA LEU A 42 -16.13 5.22 0.00
C LEU A 42 -15.19 6.37 0.38
N HIS A 43 -15.66 7.62 0.37
CA HIS A 43 -14.87 8.76 0.82
C HIS A 43 -14.54 8.65 2.32
N GLN A 44 -15.55 8.34 3.13
CA GLN A 44 -15.37 8.15 4.56
C GLN A 44 -14.44 6.96 4.85
N ALA A 45 -14.61 5.84 4.16
CA ALA A 45 -13.69 4.70 4.27
C ALA A 45 -12.25 5.10 3.92
N ALA A 46 -12.04 5.91 2.87
CA ALA A 46 -10.72 6.42 2.51
C ALA A 46 -10.14 7.34 3.59
N LYS A 47 -10.96 8.25 4.14
CA LYS A 47 -10.55 9.20 5.18
C LYS A 47 -10.17 8.52 6.49
N GLU A 48 -11.00 7.61 6.98
CA GLU A 48 -10.73 6.87 8.22
C GLU A 48 -9.49 5.98 8.05
N SER A 49 -9.40 5.24 6.95
CA SER A 49 -8.23 4.40 6.67
C SER A 49 -6.95 5.24 6.53
N MET A 50 -7.04 6.43 5.91
CA MET A 50 -5.91 7.34 5.81
C MET A 50 -5.50 7.88 7.18
N GLN A 51 -6.46 8.20 8.05
CA GLN A 51 -6.19 8.70 9.39
C GLN A 51 -5.48 7.67 10.27
N GLU A 52 -5.84 6.39 10.16
CA GLU A 52 -5.13 5.31 10.83
C GLU A 52 -3.70 5.12 10.28
N TRP A 53 -3.54 5.26 8.96
CA TRP A 53 -2.26 5.03 8.27
C TRP A 53 -1.28 6.22 8.34
N LEU A 54 -1.79 7.44 8.55
CA LEU A 54 -1.05 8.69 8.44
C LEU A 54 0.19 8.81 9.34
N PRO A 55 0.17 8.43 10.64
CA PRO A 55 1.30 8.69 11.54
C PRO A 55 2.58 7.98 11.08
N ASP A 56 2.50 6.68 10.81
CA ASP A 56 3.64 5.86 10.36
C ASP A 56 4.12 6.29 8.97
N ALA A 57 3.20 6.71 8.12
CA ALA A 57 3.50 7.19 6.79
C ALA A 57 4.25 8.52 6.77
N LEU A 58 3.85 9.46 7.64
CA LEU A 58 4.51 10.75 7.75
C LEU A 58 5.93 10.60 8.32
N GLU A 59 6.11 9.71 9.29
CA GLU A 59 7.45 9.41 9.81
C GLU A 59 8.39 8.95 8.69
N GLU A 60 7.95 8.00 7.86
CA GLU A 60 8.73 7.53 6.71
C GLU A 60 8.91 8.59 5.62
N LEU A 61 7.88 9.39 5.33
CA LEU A 61 7.95 10.47 4.35
C LEU A 61 9.02 11.50 4.75
N ARG A 62 9.04 11.91 6.02
CA ARG A 62 9.97 12.92 6.56
C ARG A 62 11.44 12.54 6.40
N LEU A 63 11.76 11.23 6.40
CA LEU A 63 13.13 10.76 6.13
C LEU A 63 13.60 11.05 4.70
N ASP A 64 12.66 11.26 3.77
CA ASP A 64 12.94 11.44 2.34
C ASP A 64 12.69 12.87 1.85
N VAL A 65 12.20 13.77 2.71
CA VAL A 65 11.86 15.16 2.37
C VAL A 65 13.08 16.00 1.96
N THR A 66 14.25 15.80 2.56
CA THR A 66 15.46 16.62 2.30
C THR A 66 15.84 16.66 0.81
N GLY A 67 15.96 17.83 0.21
CA GLY A 67 16.24 18.03 -1.21
C GLY A 67 15.03 17.85 -2.13
N THR A 68 13.80 17.90 -1.59
CA THR A 68 12.54 17.88 -2.34
C THR A 68 11.80 19.21 -2.16
N PHE A 69 10.73 19.43 -2.94
CA PHE A 69 9.87 20.60 -2.76
C PHE A 69 9.22 20.64 -1.35
N LEU A 70 8.92 19.47 -0.78
CA LEU A 70 8.30 19.36 0.54
C LEU A 70 9.21 19.88 1.67
N GLU A 71 10.52 20.02 1.44
CA GLU A 71 11.46 20.57 2.45
C GLU A 71 11.18 22.04 2.76
N GLU A 72 10.59 22.77 1.82
CA GLU A 72 10.23 24.18 1.99
C GLU A 72 8.94 24.37 2.81
N LEU A 73 8.16 23.29 2.99
CA LEU A 73 6.94 23.28 3.77
C LEU A 73 7.26 22.96 5.23
N ASP A 74 6.54 23.61 6.16
CA ASP A 74 6.56 23.20 7.56
C ASP A 74 5.84 21.84 7.75
N GLU A 75 6.12 21.19 8.87
CA GLU A 75 5.61 19.85 9.17
C GLU A 75 4.08 19.75 9.15
N GLN A 76 3.38 20.84 9.52
CA GLN A 76 1.92 20.86 9.53
C GLN A 76 1.38 20.92 8.10
N ASN A 77 1.98 21.74 7.24
CA ASN A 77 1.62 21.80 5.83
C ASN A 77 1.94 20.48 5.11
N GLN A 78 3.11 19.86 5.35
CA GLN A 78 3.43 18.54 4.81
C GLN A 78 2.36 17.50 5.17
N GLU A 79 1.92 17.50 6.43
CA GLU A 79 0.88 16.59 6.89
C GLU A 79 -0.48 16.85 6.22
N VAL A 80 -0.92 18.11 6.16
CA VAL A 80 -2.21 18.49 5.56
C VAL A 80 -2.23 18.12 4.09
N GLU A 81 -1.21 18.52 3.34
CA GLU A 81 -1.13 18.28 1.90
C GLU A 81 -1.03 16.79 1.58
N PHE A 82 -0.22 16.04 2.34
CA PHE A 82 -0.13 14.59 2.18
C PHE A 82 -1.45 13.91 2.48
N ARG A 83 -2.10 14.23 3.61
CA ARG A 83 -3.39 13.62 3.99
C ARG A 83 -4.49 13.90 2.98
N GLU A 84 -4.65 15.15 2.55
CA GLU A 84 -5.68 15.54 1.58
C GLU A 84 -5.45 14.85 0.23
N LEU A 85 -4.24 14.97 -0.32
CA LEU A 85 -3.90 14.36 -1.60
C LEU A 85 -4.08 12.84 -1.56
N MET A 86 -3.71 12.21 -0.45
CA MET A 86 -3.84 10.77 -0.29
C MET A 86 -5.29 10.31 -0.16
N THR A 87 -6.10 11.01 0.63
CA THR A 87 -7.52 10.72 0.79
C THR A 87 -8.22 10.79 -0.57
N ASN A 88 -7.99 11.87 -1.32
CA ASN A 88 -8.56 12.06 -2.66
C ASN A 88 -8.07 11.00 -3.65
N SER A 89 -6.79 10.62 -3.60
CA SER A 89 -6.22 9.60 -4.48
C SER A 89 -6.77 8.20 -4.20
N VAL A 90 -6.97 7.84 -2.92
CA VAL A 90 -7.62 6.59 -2.53
C VAL A 90 -9.07 6.61 -2.99
N TRP A 91 -9.80 7.70 -2.71
CA TRP A 91 -11.20 7.83 -3.08
C TRP A 91 -11.39 7.72 -4.60
N TYR A 92 -10.55 8.37 -5.40
CA TYR A 92 -10.50 8.22 -6.86
C TYR A 92 -10.42 6.75 -7.29
N VAL A 93 -9.51 5.97 -6.69
CA VAL A 93 -9.33 4.55 -7.02
C VAL A 93 -10.55 3.74 -6.63
N LEU A 94 -11.15 4.01 -5.47
CA LEU A 94 -12.36 3.34 -5.00
C LEU A 94 -13.55 3.62 -5.92
N LEU A 95 -13.82 4.89 -6.24
CA LEU A 95 -14.89 5.31 -7.16
C LEU A 95 -14.74 4.61 -8.52
N ASN A 96 -13.57 4.76 -9.15
CA ASN A 96 -13.31 4.21 -10.47
C ASN A 96 -13.39 2.68 -10.51
N ARG A 97 -13.02 1.98 -9.43
CA ARG A 97 -13.12 0.52 -9.36
C ARG A 97 -14.54 0.02 -9.08
N CYS A 98 -15.35 0.82 -8.39
CA CYS A 98 -16.77 0.56 -8.15
C CYS A 98 -17.66 0.96 -9.33
N GLY A 99 -17.12 1.63 -10.36
CA GLY A 99 -17.85 1.99 -11.58
C GLY A 99 -18.57 3.34 -11.53
N LEU A 100 -18.28 4.16 -10.51
CA LEU A 100 -18.85 5.49 -10.35
C LEU A 100 -18.12 6.49 -11.25
N ASP A 101 -18.85 7.50 -11.76
CA ASP A 101 -18.24 8.60 -12.51
C ASP A 101 -17.47 9.52 -11.56
N VAL A 102 -16.15 9.44 -11.63
CA VAL A 102 -15.28 10.23 -10.75
C VAL A 102 -15.43 11.73 -10.96
N GLN A 103 -15.82 12.18 -12.17
CA GLN A 103 -15.97 13.60 -12.49
C GLN A 103 -17.16 14.26 -11.78
N GLU A 104 -18.08 13.47 -11.22
CA GLU A 104 -19.17 13.99 -10.39
C GLU A 104 -18.71 14.41 -8.99
N TYR A 105 -17.56 13.90 -8.54
CA TYR A 105 -17.10 14.02 -7.15
C TYR A 105 -15.75 14.71 -7.00
N LEU A 106 -14.83 14.52 -7.96
CA LEU A 106 -13.45 14.99 -7.89
C LEU A 106 -13.07 15.77 -9.16
N ASP A 107 -12.35 16.88 -8.96
CA ASP A 107 -11.79 17.69 -10.03
C ASP A 107 -10.25 17.80 -9.96
N ALA A 108 -9.66 18.65 -10.80
CA ALA A 108 -8.20 18.80 -10.85
C ALA A 108 -7.61 19.52 -9.63
N GLU A 109 -8.37 20.39 -8.97
CA GLU A 109 -7.93 21.15 -7.80
C GLU A 109 -7.76 20.23 -6.58
N ASP A 110 -8.55 19.16 -6.50
CA ASP A 110 -8.43 18.12 -5.46
C ASP A 110 -7.07 17.39 -5.48
N PHE A 111 -6.33 17.50 -6.58
CA PHE A 111 -5.01 16.90 -6.77
C PHE A 111 -3.89 17.91 -6.97
N ARG A 112 -4.11 19.22 -6.73
CA ARG A 112 -3.13 20.28 -7.04
C ARG A 112 -1.73 20.00 -6.49
N HIS A 113 -1.66 19.43 -5.29
CA HIS A 113 -0.43 19.12 -4.55
C HIS A 113 0.34 17.93 -5.11
N ILE A 114 -0.22 17.17 -6.06
CA ILE A 114 0.50 16.05 -6.70
C ILE A 114 1.81 16.50 -7.37
N THR A 115 1.86 17.77 -7.79
CA THR A 115 3.03 18.35 -8.45
C THR A 115 4.22 18.56 -7.50
N ASP A 116 3.97 18.58 -6.19
CA ASP A 116 4.99 18.73 -5.15
C ASP A 116 5.70 17.39 -4.85
N PHE A 117 5.01 16.28 -5.14
CA PHE A 117 5.53 14.91 -5.04
C PHE A 117 6.20 14.45 -6.35
N ASN A 118 7.06 15.28 -6.93
CA ASN A 118 7.64 15.05 -8.26
C ASN A 118 8.97 14.26 -8.27
N GLN A 119 9.50 13.88 -7.09
CA GLN A 119 10.70 13.04 -6.99
C GLN A 119 10.32 11.61 -6.59
N LEU A 120 11.05 10.63 -7.15
CA LEU A 120 10.77 9.20 -6.95
C LEU A 120 10.67 8.78 -5.49
N LYS A 121 11.47 9.37 -4.60
CA LYS A 121 11.45 9.07 -3.16
C LYS A 121 10.16 9.50 -2.47
N VAL A 122 9.64 10.69 -2.76
CA VAL A 122 8.39 11.18 -2.16
C VAL A 122 7.15 10.64 -2.89
N LEU A 123 7.24 10.45 -4.21
CA LEU A 123 6.18 9.85 -5.02
C LEU A 123 5.93 8.39 -4.64
N GLY A 124 6.98 7.65 -4.25
CA GLY A 124 6.86 6.27 -3.81
C GLY A 124 6.00 6.11 -2.55
N HIS A 125 6.03 7.10 -1.65
CA HIS A 125 5.16 7.14 -0.47
C HIS A 125 3.69 7.27 -0.88
N LEU A 126 3.37 8.18 -1.83
CA LEU A 126 2.00 8.32 -2.35
C LEU A 126 1.48 7.02 -2.98
N GLY A 127 2.23 6.46 -3.92
CA GLY A 127 1.79 5.27 -4.65
C GLY A 127 1.60 4.05 -3.75
N SER A 128 2.47 3.88 -2.75
CA SER A 128 2.34 2.81 -1.77
C SER A 128 1.09 3.00 -0.91
N ALA A 129 0.87 4.22 -0.41
CA ALA A 129 -0.28 4.55 0.42
C ALA A 129 -1.61 4.27 -0.30
N VAL A 130 -1.73 4.69 -1.57
CA VAL A 130 -2.97 4.47 -2.35
C VAL A 130 -3.26 2.98 -2.44
N ASN A 131 -2.25 2.15 -2.73
CA ASN A 131 -2.43 0.71 -2.86
C ASN A 131 -2.73 0.02 -1.53
N GLU A 132 -2.00 0.36 -0.46
CA GLU A 132 -2.19 -0.25 0.87
C GLU A 132 -3.57 0.07 1.45
N ILE A 133 -4.06 1.29 1.26
CA ILE A 133 -5.37 1.73 1.76
C ILE A 133 -6.51 1.22 0.88
N SER A 134 -6.42 1.31 -0.44
CA SER A 134 -7.54 0.92 -1.33
C SER A 134 -7.76 -0.59 -1.38
N ARG A 135 -6.70 -1.40 -1.29
CA ARG A 135 -6.77 -2.86 -1.39
C ARG A 135 -7.72 -3.53 -0.39
N PRO A 136 -7.63 -3.30 0.94
CA PRO A 136 -8.50 -3.96 1.91
C PRO A 136 -9.97 -3.59 1.67
N VAL A 137 -10.26 -2.32 1.42
CA VAL A 137 -11.62 -1.83 1.11
C VAL A 137 -12.18 -2.54 -0.14
N LEU A 138 -11.43 -2.52 -1.25
CA LEU A 138 -11.84 -3.19 -2.50
C LEU A 138 -11.98 -4.70 -2.35
N MET A 139 -11.20 -5.33 -1.46
CA MET A 139 -11.29 -6.76 -1.21
C MET A 139 -12.51 -7.12 -0.35
N GLN A 140 -12.92 -6.26 0.58
CA GLN A 140 -14.18 -6.41 1.31
C GLN A 140 -15.38 -6.26 0.37
N ILE A 141 -15.41 -5.19 -0.43
CA ILE A 141 -16.45 -4.99 -1.46
C ILE A 141 -16.51 -6.17 -2.41
N GLY A 142 -15.36 -6.59 -2.95
CA GLY A 142 -15.30 -7.71 -3.88
C GLY A 142 -15.80 -9.03 -3.29
N ARG A 143 -15.58 -9.28 -2.00
CA ARG A 143 -16.12 -10.47 -1.31
C ARG A 143 -17.63 -10.41 -1.21
N TYR A 144 -18.17 -9.26 -0.82
CA TYR A 144 -19.62 -9.08 -0.70
C TYR A 144 -20.31 -9.22 -2.07
N VAL A 145 -19.76 -8.56 -3.10
CA VAL A 145 -20.27 -8.63 -4.48
C VAL A 145 -20.28 -10.07 -5.01
N LEU A 146 -19.24 -10.86 -4.72
CA LEU A 146 -19.13 -12.23 -5.25
C LEU A 146 -19.96 -13.28 -4.49
N ASN A 147 -20.24 -13.07 -3.19
CA ASN A 147 -20.81 -14.12 -2.34
C ASN A 147 -22.26 -13.82 -1.90
N ASP A 148 -22.58 -12.55 -1.64
CA ASP A 148 -23.76 -12.17 -0.85
C ASP A 148 -24.73 -11.31 -1.66
N LEU A 149 -24.21 -10.41 -2.51
CA LEU A 149 -25.00 -9.40 -3.22
C LEU A 149 -26.17 -9.98 -4.02
N GLU A 150 -25.98 -11.10 -4.73
CA GLU A 150 -27.07 -11.71 -5.52
C GLU A 150 -28.24 -12.18 -4.63
N ASN A 151 -27.93 -12.69 -3.43
CA ASN A 151 -28.95 -13.15 -2.49
C ASN A 151 -29.69 -11.98 -1.85
N ASP A 152 -28.96 -10.92 -1.51
CA ASP A 152 -29.53 -9.72 -0.91
C ASP A 152 -30.42 -8.98 -1.91
N LEU A 153 -30.00 -8.84 -3.17
CA LEU A 153 -30.83 -8.31 -4.25
C LEU A 153 -32.14 -9.10 -4.43
N LYS A 154 -32.09 -10.44 -4.36
CA LYS A 154 -33.31 -11.28 -4.42
C LYS A 154 -34.22 -11.07 -3.20
N THR A 155 -33.65 -10.83 -2.03
CA THR A 155 -34.41 -10.57 -0.80
C THR A 155 -35.13 -9.23 -0.90
N VAL A 156 -34.41 -8.17 -1.28
CA VAL A 156 -34.98 -6.84 -1.51
C VAL A 156 -36.06 -6.87 -2.61
N ALA A 157 -35.83 -7.62 -3.69
CA ALA A 157 -36.83 -7.79 -4.76
C ALA A 157 -38.12 -8.48 -4.27
N LYS A 158 -38.00 -9.54 -3.45
CA LYS A 158 -39.15 -10.23 -2.85
C LYS A 158 -39.92 -9.33 -1.88
N GLU A 159 -39.22 -8.53 -1.09
CA GLU A 159 -39.85 -7.55 -0.20
C GLU A 159 -40.63 -6.49 -0.99
N LYS A 160 -40.09 -6.05 -2.13
CA LYS A 160 -40.79 -5.15 -3.07
C LYS A 160 -42.00 -5.81 -3.73
N GLU A 161 -41.92 -7.10 -4.11
CA GLU A 161 -43.05 -7.85 -4.69
C GLU A 161 -44.22 -8.04 -3.70
N VAL A 162 -43.94 -8.23 -2.40
CA VAL A 162 -44.99 -8.39 -1.39
C VAL A 162 -45.75 -7.07 -1.12
N ALA A 163 -45.16 -5.92 -1.48
CA ALA A 163 -45.72 -4.60 -1.21
C ALA A 163 -46.62 -4.03 -2.32
N TYR A 164 -46.84 -4.70 -3.45
CA TYR A 164 -47.57 -4.12 -4.59
C TYR A 164 -48.65 -5.05 -5.19
N ASN A 165 -49.91 -4.84 -4.79
CA ASN A 165 -51.07 -5.23 -5.59
C ASN A 165 -51.72 -3.97 -6.19
N GLU A 166 -51.96 -4.04 -7.52
CA GLU A 166 -52.71 -3.10 -8.39
C GLU A 166 -51.98 -1.78 -8.73
N PHE A 167 -51.66 -1.44 -10.00
CA PHE A 167 -52.55 -1.39 -11.17
C PHE A 167 -51.76 -1.40 -12.51
N ASN A 168 -52.29 -2.03 -13.57
CA ASN A 168 -51.74 -1.97 -14.94
C ASN A 168 -52.12 -0.68 -15.68
N THR A 169 -51.16 -0.04 -16.36
CA THR A 169 -51.42 0.66 -17.63
C THR A 169 -50.27 0.42 -18.63
N LEU A 170 -50.65 -0.06 -19.81
CA LEU A 170 -49.82 -0.19 -21.01
C LEU A 170 -49.47 1.20 -21.57
N ILE A 171 -48.30 1.36 -22.20
CA ILE A 171 -48.11 1.85 -23.58
C ILE A 171 -46.61 2.01 -23.95
N ARG A 172 -46.21 1.20 -24.95
CA ARG A 172 -45.45 1.48 -26.19
C ARG A 172 -43.94 1.79 -26.16
N GLU A 173 -43.23 0.88 -26.83
CA GLU A 173 -41.85 0.95 -27.31
C GLU A 173 -41.60 2.07 -28.35
N SER A 174 -40.39 2.65 -28.33
CA SER A 174 -39.78 3.30 -29.48
C SER A 174 -38.26 3.03 -29.50
N ASN A 175 -37.80 2.43 -30.60
CA ASN A 175 -36.39 2.26 -30.98
C ASN A 175 -35.78 3.57 -31.50
N THR A 176 -34.50 3.79 -31.20
CA THR A 176 -33.55 4.48 -32.09
C THR A 176 -32.12 3.95 -31.91
N ASP A 177 -31.52 3.49 -33.02
CA ASP A 177 -30.11 3.13 -33.22
C ASP A 177 -29.23 4.38 -33.52
N ASN A 178 -27.97 4.36 -33.06
CA ASN A 178 -26.69 4.52 -33.82
C ASN A 178 -25.55 5.31 -33.10
N THR A 179 -24.40 4.61 -32.95
CA THR A 179 -22.96 4.92 -33.25
C THR A 179 -22.42 6.37 -33.13
N GLU A 180 -21.15 6.70 -32.81
CA GLU A 180 -19.82 6.06 -32.79
C GLU A 180 -18.76 7.01 -32.14
N ASP A 181 -17.76 6.44 -31.45
CA ASP A 181 -16.29 6.70 -31.49
C ASP A 181 -15.57 8.01 -31.04
N ARG A 182 -14.26 7.82 -30.69
CA ARG A 182 -13.10 8.76 -30.47
C ARG A 182 -12.88 9.38 -29.07
N GLU A 183 -11.66 9.53 -28.50
CA GLU A 183 -10.25 9.34 -28.94
C GLU A 183 -9.32 9.34 -27.70
N LYS A 184 -8.35 8.41 -27.59
CA LYS A 184 -7.33 8.39 -26.51
C LYS A 184 -6.16 9.34 -26.83
N LYS A 185 -5.77 10.22 -25.89
CA LYS A 185 -4.57 11.07 -25.99
C LYS A 185 -3.58 10.76 -24.85
N ARG A 186 -2.47 10.07 -25.19
CA ARG A 186 -1.31 9.83 -24.30
C ARG A 186 -0.46 11.11 -24.22
N ARG A 187 -0.22 11.62 -23.01
CA ARG A 187 0.85 12.58 -22.72
C ARG A 187 2.12 11.82 -22.35
N LYS A 188 3.23 12.11 -23.04
CA LYS A 188 4.58 11.60 -22.73
C LYS A 188 5.18 12.46 -21.63
N GLN A 189 5.61 11.83 -20.54
CA GLN A 189 6.46 12.43 -19.52
C GLN A 189 7.92 12.09 -19.86
N THR A 190 8.78 13.10 -19.82
CA THR A 190 10.19 13.06 -20.25
C THR A 190 11.02 12.18 -19.30
N MET A 191 11.59 11.09 -19.81
CA MET A 191 12.59 10.28 -19.09
C MET A 191 14.00 10.77 -19.44
N ARG A 192 14.94 10.58 -18.49
CA ARG A 192 16.39 10.80 -18.65
C ARG A 192 16.90 10.14 -19.95
N GLU A 193 17.89 10.73 -20.61
CA GLU A 193 18.50 10.17 -21.82
C GLU A 193 19.07 8.77 -21.54
N ILE A 194 18.38 7.75 -22.07
CA ILE A 194 18.85 6.36 -22.10
C ILE A 194 19.67 6.22 -23.39
N SER A 195 20.93 5.79 -23.31
CA SER A 195 21.72 5.45 -24.50
C SER A 195 21.31 4.06 -25.00
N TYR A 196 21.48 3.83 -26.30
CA TYR A 196 21.09 2.57 -26.95
C TYR A 196 22.26 1.98 -27.74
N SER A 197 22.51 0.69 -27.53
CA SER A 197 23.41 -0.12 -28.36
C SER A 197 22.64 -0.84 -29.45
N GLN A 198 23.19 -0.85 -30.66
CA GLN A 198 22.58 -1.55 -31.80
C GLN A 198 22.98 -3.03 -31.79
N ASN A 199 21.99 -3.92 -31.75
CA ASN A 199 22.19 -5.37 -31.86
C ASN A 199 21.32 -5.93 -33.00
N GLY A 200 21.94 -6.07 -34.17
CA GLY A 200 21.23 -6.38 -35.41
C GLY A 200 20.31 -5.23 -35.83
N GLU A 201 19.02 -5.52 -36.00
CA GLU A 201 17.99 -4.53 -36.35
C GLU A 201 17.36 -3.84 -35.13
N TYR A 202 17.73 -4.24 -33.91
CA TYR A 202 17.15 -3.72 -32.67
C TYR A 202 18.09 -2.74 -31.97
N GLN A 203 17.53 -1.65 -31.44
CA GLN A 203 18.20 -0.76 -30.50
C GLN A 203 17.86 -1.20 -29.08
N ILE A 204 18.87 -1.70 -28.36
CA ILE A 204 18.74 -2.17 -26.99
C ILE A 204 19.21 -1.03 -26.07
N PRO A 205 18.38 -0.59 -25.11
CA PRO A 205 18.79 0.43 -24.15
C PRO A 205 19.93 -0.09 -23.27
N ASP A 206 20.97 0.70 -23.09
CA ASP A 206 22.17 0.40 -22.29
C ASP A 206 21.86 0.58 -20.81
N ILE A 207 21.02 -0.29 -20.27
CA ILE A 207 20.63 -0.29 -18.87
C ILE A 207 21.57 -1.25 -18.13
N SER A 208 22.58 -0.71 -17.45
CA SER A 208 23.40 -1.49 -16.51
C SER A 208 22.91 -1.26 -15.09
N LEU A 209 22.57 -2.33 -14.38
CA LEU A 209 22.44 -2.29 -12.93
C LEU A 209 23.84 -2.36 -12.32
N GLU A 210 24.13 -1.50 -11.35
CA GLU A 210 25.32 -1.71 -10.51
C GLU A 210 25.10 -3.02 -9.75
N GLU A 211 25.93 -4.03 -10.03
CA GLU A 211 25.93 -5.28 -9.25
C GLU A 211 26.43 -4.98 -7.84
N THR A 212 25.53 -5.03 -6.87
CA THR A 212 25.89 -5.03 -5.46
C THR A 212 26.68 -6.30 -5.14
N ARG A 213 28.00 -6.17 -5.01
CA ARG A 213 28.89 -7.29 -4.69
C ARG A 213 28.81 -7.62 -3.20
N GLY A 214 28.28 -8.79 -2.86
CA GLY A 214 28.28 -9.32 -1.50
C GLY A 214 27.08 -10.22 -1.19
N THR A 215 27.16 -11.00 -0.12
CA THR A 215 26.03 -11.78 0.39
C THR A 215 25.39 -11.07 1.56
N ILE A 216 24.07 -10.83 1.51
CA ILE A 216 23.31 -10.27 2.62
C ILE A 216 23.21 -11.31 3.74
N GLY A 217 23.60 -10.93 4.96
CA GLY A 217 23.57 -11.80 6.12
C GLY A 217 22.20 -11.96 6.78
N LYS A 218 22.18 -12.64 7.94
CA LYS A 218 20.98 -12.93 8.72
C LYS A 218 20.16 -11.67 9.01
N TYR A 219 20.78 -10.62 9.55
CA TYR A 219 20.08 -9.42 9.99
C TYR A 219 19.60 -8.57 8.80
N GLY A 220 20.37 -8.52 7.72
CA GLY A 220 19.93 -7.91 6.47
C GLY A 220 18.70 -8.62 5.88
N MET A 221 18.64 -9.96 5.94
CA MET A 221 17.45 -10.70 5.49
C MET A 221 16.25 -10.47 6.40
N MET A 222 16.45 -10.33 7.72
CA MET A 222 15.37 -9.96 8.64
C MET A 222 14.84 -8.55 8.34
N ARG A 223 15.72 -7.57 8.11
CA ARG A 223 15.33 -6.21 7.73
C ARG A 223 14.57 -6.19 6.41
N LYS A 224 14.98 -7.00 5.43
CA LYS A 224 14.27 -7.14 4.15
C LYS A 224 12.83 -7.59 4.34
N GLU A 225 12.62 -8.60 5.17
CA GLU A 225 11.29 -9.13 5.45
C GLU A 225 10.44 -8.12 6.23
N TYR A 226 11.06 -7.43 7.19
CA TYR A 226 10.39 -6.36 7.93
C TYR A 226 9.94 -5.22 7.00
N LEU A 227 10.86 -4.70 6.17
CA LEU A 227 10.54 -3.64 5.20
C LEU A 227 9.41 -4.08 4.25
N ARG A 228 9.46 -5.32 3.76
CA ARG A 228 8.43 -5.84 2.85
C ARG A 228 7.05 -5.91 3.48
N ASN A 229 6.95 -6.25 4.76
CA ASN A 229 5.67 -6.57 5.41
C ASN A 229 5.12 -5.41 6.26
N HIS A 230 5.98 -4.51 6.72
CA HIS A 230 5.61 -3.44 7.65
C HIS A 230 5.96 -2.04 7.14
N LYS A 231 6.96 -1.89 6.28
CA LYS A 231 7.40 -0.59 5.72
C LYS A 231 7.43 -0.63 4.18
N VAL A 232 6.29 -0.98 3.59
CA VAL A 232 6.13 -1.26 2.15
C VAL A 232 6.59 -0.08 1.27
N ALA A 233 6.26 1.15 1.66
CA ALA A 233 6.67 2.36 0.94
C ALA A 233 8.21 2.44 0.85
N ARG A 234 8.88 2.30 1.99
CA ARG A 234 10.35 2.29 2.09
C ARG A 234 10.98 1.17 1.27
N PHE A 235 10.42 -0.05 1.34
CA PHE A 235 10.87 -1.19 0.52
C PHE A 235 10.80 -0.87 -0.98
N ASN A 236 9.66 -0.33 -1.44
CA ASN A 236 9.45 0.01 -2.84
C ASN A 236 10.39 1.14 -3.30
N ILE A 237 10.53 2.20 -2.50
CA ILE A 237 11.43 3.33 -2.80
C ILE A 237 12.88 2.83 -2.93
N LEU A 238 13.37 2.05 -1.96
CA LEU A 238 14.72 1.51 -1.99
C LEU A 238 14.94 0.60 -3.20
N THR A 239 13.94 -0.18 -3.57
CA THR A 239 14.00 -1.06 -4.76
C THR A 239 14.06 -0.24 -6.04
N LEU A 240 13.18 0.75 -6.19
CA LEU A 240 13.11 1.61 -7.38
C LEU A 240 14.36 2.48 -7.54
N GLN A 241 15.03 2.83 -6.45
CA GLN A 241 16.30 3.54 -6.45
C GLN A 241 17.53 2.64 -6.64
N ASN A 242 17.35 1.32 -6.72
CA ASN A 242 18.44 0.34 -6.71
C ASN A 242 19.37 0.47 -5.47
N ARG A 243 18.81 0.83 -4.31
CA ARG A 243 19.53 1.04 -3.04
C ARG A 243 19.19 0.02 -1.97
N LEU A 244 18.26 -0.90 -2.26
CA LEU A 244 17.82 -1.92 -1.30
C LEU A 244 19.00 -2.77 -0.81
N ASP A 245 19.77 -3.37 -1.71
CA ASP A 245 20.87 -4.26 -1.31
C ASP A 245 21.94 -3.54 -0.47
N SER A 246 22.33 -2.31 -0.86
CA SER A 246 23.27 -1.50 -0.08
C SER A 246 22.75 -1.21 1.34
N HIS A 247 21.47 -0.88 1.47
CA HIS A 247 20.85 -0.63 2.77
C HIS A 247 20.83 -1.91 3.63
N LEU A 248 20.49 -3.06 3.04
CA LEU A 248 20.47 -4.32 3.77
C LEU A 248 21.86 -4.78 4.22
N MET A 249 22.90 -4.53 3.41
CA MET A 249 24.30 -4.81 3.79
C MET A 249 24.78 -3.90 4.92
N GLU A 250 24.42 -2.63 4.88
CA GLU A 250 24.74 -1.67 5.94
C GLU A 250 24.09 -2.07 7.27
N ILE A 251 22.78 -2.35 7.26
CA ILE A 251 22.05 -2.82 8.45
C ILE A 251 22.61 -4.14 8.97
N ASP A 252 22.96 -5.08 8.08
CA ASP A 252 23.57 -6.34 8.49
C ASP A 252 24.92 -6.15 9.19
N SER A 253 25.76 -5.25 8.67
CA SER A 253 27.04 -4.90 9.29
C SER A 253 26.86 -4.23 10.65
N GLN A 254 25.97 -3.23 10.73
CA GLN A 254 25.66 -2.50 11.96
C GLN A 254 25.11 -3.43 13.05
N ALA A 255 24.17 -4.31 12.69
CA ALA A 255 23.58 -5.27 13.62
C ALA A 255 24.63 -6.26 14.16
N ARG A 256 25.51 -6.80 13.30
CA ARG A 256 26.59 -7.70 13.76
C ARG A 256 27.52 -7.00 14.75
N GLN A 257 27.96 -5.79 14.43
CA GLN A 257 28.82 -5.01 15.31
C GLN A 257 28.14 -4.74 16.65
N ARG A 258 26.86 -4.34 16.63
CA ARG A 258 26.10 -4.06 17.86
C ARG A 258 25.90 -5.31 18.71
N VAL A 259 25.70 -6.48 18.11
CA VAL A 259 25.62 -7.74 18.85
C VAL A 259 26.94 -8.05 19.54
N ASP A 260 28.07 -7.89 18.85
CA ASP A 260 29.39 -8.13 19.45
C ASP A 260 29.67 -7.16 20.61
N ASP A 261 29.32 -5.87 20.45
CA ASP A 261 29.46 -4.86 21.51
C ASP A 261 28.58 -5.19 22.73
N LEU A 262 27.30 -5.51 22.52
CA LEU A 262 26.38 -5.90 23.60
C LEU A 262 26.81 -7.19 24.30
N MET A 263 27.34 -8.16 23.56
CA MET A 263 27.87 -9.38 24.16
C MET A 263 29.03 -9.07 25.11
N ASN A 264 29.93 -8.14 24.75
CA ASN A 264 31.01 -7.71 25.64
C ASN A 264 30.46 -7.01 26.89
N GLU A 265 29.52 -6.08 26.74
CA GLU A 265 28.87 -5.38 27.86
C GLU A 265 28.14 -6.35 28.82
N LEU A 266 27.47 -7.36 28.27
CA LEU A 266 26.77 -8.38 29.07
C LEU A 266 27.74 -9.31 29.79
N LEU A 267 28.85 -9.70 29.16
CA LEU A 267 29.88 -10.53 29.78
C LEU A 267 30.66 -9.81 30.89
N GLU A 268 30.76 -8.48 30.85
CA GLU A 268 31.31 -7.71 31.97
C GLU A 268 30.43 -7.80 33.22
N LYS A 269 29.12 -7.86 33.04
CA LYS A 269 28.13 -7.95 34.14
C LYS A 269 27.88 -9.38 34.60
N ASP A 270 27.93 -10.33 33.67
CA ASP A 270 27.67 -11.75 33.89
C ASP A 270 28.76 -12.62 33.23
N PRO A 271 29.94 -12.72 33.88
CA PRO A 271 31.11 -13.38 33.31
C PRO A 271 30.88 -14.86 33.03
N ALA A 272 31.41 -15.34 31.91
CA ALA A 272 31.27 -16.75 31.53
C ALA A 272 31.96 -17.69 32.55
N PRO A 273 31.37 -18.85 32.86
CA PRO A 273 31.98 -19.84 33.75
C PRO A 273 33.28 -20.41 33.16
N ASP A 274 34.12 -21.06 33.97
CA ASP A 274 35.37 -21.64 33.45
C ASP A 274 35.08 -22.77 32.45
N LYS A 275 35.51 -22.55 31.20
CA LYS A 275 35.34 -23.48 30.09
C LYS A 275 36.05 -24.82 30.32
N MET A 276 37.16 -24.83 31.07
CA MET A 276 37.89 -26.06 31.38
C MET A 276 37.23 -26.88 32.49
N ALA A 277 36.47 -26.22 33.36
CA ALA A 277 35.73 -26.87 34.43
C ALA A 277 34.40 -27.47 33.93
N ASP A 278 33.65 -26.71 33.12
CA ASP A 278 32.40 -27.18 32.51
C ASP A 278 32.15 -26.53 31.14
N GLY A 279 32.54 -27.25 30.09
CA GLY A 279 32.35 -26.79 28.71
C GLY A 279 30.89 -26.68 28.28
N MET A 280 29.98 -27.47 28.87
CA MET A 280 28.55 -27.40 28.55
C MET A 280 27.90 -26.17 29.19
N ALA A 281 28.22 -25.89 30.46
CA ALA A 281 27.76 -24.68 31.13
C ALA A 281 28.29 -23.42 30.42
N TRP A 282 29.55 -23.39 30.00
CA TRP A 282 30.11 -22.29 29.22
C TRP A 282 29.37 -22.06 27.90
N THR A 283 29.13 -23.14 27.14
CA THR A 283 28.44 -23.04 25.84
C THR A 283 27.00 -22.56 26.01
N ARG A 284 26.30 -23.06 27.04
CA ARG A 284 24.95 -22.64 27.37
C ARG A 284 24.91 -21.16 27.75
N HIS A 285 25.85 -20.71 28.57
CA HIS A 285 25.97 -19.31 28.99
C HIS A 285 26.22 -18.38 27.80
N MET A 286 27.22 -18.69 26.97
CA MET A 286 27.56 -17.89 25.79
C MET A 286 26.39 -17.80 24.80
N ASN A 287 25.65 -18.90 24.61
CA ASN A 287 24.45 -18.89 23.77
C ASN A 287 23.32 -18.04 24.38
N GLN A 288 23.16 -18.05 25.69
CA GLN A 288 22.18 -17.20 26.38
C GLN A 288 22.53 -15.71 26.23
N ILE A 289 23.79 -15.33 26.49
CA ILE A 289 24.26 -13.94 26.32
C ILE A 289 24.09 -13.49 24.87
N LYS A 290 24.48 -14.34 23.91
CA LYS A 290 24.27 -14.05 22.49
C LYS A 290 22.79 -13.87 22.15
N ALA A 291 21.91 -14.74 22.64
CA ALA A 291 20.48 -14.64 22.39
C ALA A 291 19.90 -13.32 22.95
N GLN A 292 20.31 -12.92 24.15
CA GLN A 292 19.92 -11.64 24.75
C GLN A 292 20.42 -10.44 23.93
N ALA A 293 21.69 -10.45 23.50
CA ALA A 293 22.23 -9.41 22.64
C ALA A 293 21.51 -9.35 21.28
N GLU A 294 21.24 -10.49 20.65
CA GLU A 294 20.51 -10.57 19.39
C GLU A 294 19.08 -10.02 19.54
N GLU A 295 18.37 -10.36 20.61
CA GLU A 295 17.00 -9.87 20.85
C GLU A 295 16.94 -8.34 20.93
N LEU A 296 17.88 -7.73 21.65
CA LEU A 296 17.98 -6.27 21.75
C LEU A 296 18.28 -5.62 20.40
N VAL A 297 19.25 -6.16 19.65
CA VAL A 297 19.60 -5.64 18.32
C VAL A 297 18.46 -5.75 17.32
N ILE A 298 17.69 -6.84 17.37
CA ILE A 298 16.54 -7.01 16.50
C ILE A 298 15.51 -5.88 16.74
N GLN A 299 15.23 -5.54 18.00
CA GLN A 299 14.30 -4.46 18.33
C GLN A 299 14.86 -3.07 17.99
N GLU A 300 16.16 -2.85 18.18
CA GLU A 300 16.80 -1.54 18.01
C GLU A 300 17.08 -1.18 16.53
N ILE A 301 17.55 -2.16 15.73
CA ILE A 301 18.13 -1.91 14.40
C ILE A 301 17.25 -2.47 13.27
N ILE A 302 16.53 -3.57 13.52
CA ILE A 302 15.83 -4.30 12.46
C ILE A 302 14.37 -3.87 12.31
N TYR A 303 13.69 -3.60 13.42
CA TYR A 303 12.28 -3.17 13.41
C TYR A 303 12.13 -1.64 13.37
#